data_AF-A0A367FFU2-F1
#
_entry.id   AF-A0A367FFU2-F1
#
_cell.length_a   1.000
_cell.length_b   1.000
_cell.length_c   1.000
_cell.angle_alpha   90.00
_cell.angle_beta   90.00
_cell.angle_gamma   90.00
#
_symmetry.space_group_name_H-M   'P 1'
#
loop_
_entity.id
_entity.type
_entity.pdbx_description
1 polymer ?
#
loop_
_entity_poly.entity_id
_entity_poly.type
_entity_poly.pdbx_seq_one_letter_code
_entity_poly.pdbx_strand_id
1 'polypeptide(L)'
;MATGLTGINHFATKDEAFLAWDASDDAYLAGLIVDRPRAESAVRAALWAMTTTAFASEPGSRATVVREVMAHSPGVAAQATQLTRKVVRAVEAGIAARLGLPADSHVVRLGAVTAVAALTVTMRTAEVGAAERERLLEETCRVLDAGFLAVQPSEGP
;
A
#
# COMPACT_ATOMS: atom_id res chain seq x y z
N MET A 1 -26.51 -27.19 29.28
CA MET A 1 -26.92 -26.95 27.87
C MET A 1 -26.10 -25.79 27.36
N ALA A 2 -25.16 -26.04 26.45
CA ALA A 2 -24.36 -25.00 25.80
C ALA A 2 -24.47 -25.19 24.30
N THR A 3 -24.81 -24.09 23.61
CA THR A 3 -24.58 -23.68 22.20
C THR A 3 -25.73 -22.72 21.87
N GLY A 4 -25.56 -21.53 21.30
CA GLY A 4 -24.50 -20.93 20.52
C GLY A 4 -25.21 -20.04 19.50
N LEU A 5 -25.29 -18.73 19.75
CA LEU A 5 -25.76 -17.74 18.78
C LEU A 5 -24.70 -16.64 18.65
N THR A 6 -23.54 -17.04 18.14
CA THR A 6 -22.57 -16.13 17.54
C THR A 6 -22.49 -16.51 16.07
N GLY A 7 -23.15 -15.74 15.22
CA GLY A 7 -22.91 -15.84 13.78
C GLY A 7 -24.11 -15.53 12.91
N ILE A 8 -24.68 -14.31 12.98
CA ILE A 8 -25.49 -13.78 11.87
C ILE A 8 -25.23 -12.28 11.75
N ASN A 9 -24.83 -11.86 10.54
CA ASN A 9 -24.51 -10.51 10.04
C ASN A 9 -23.08 -10.00 10.25
N HIS A 10 -22.20 -10.23 9.27
CA HIS A 10 -21.12 -9.25 9.03
C HIS A 10 -20.67 -9.04 7.58
N PHE A 11 -21.20 -9.71 6.55
CA PHE A 11 -20.81 -9.41 5.16
C PHE A 11 -22.02 -9.59 4.23
N ALA A 12 -22.47 -8.49 3.61
CA ALA A 12 -23.67 -8.49 2.77
C ALA A 12 -23.40 -9.04 1.36
N THR A 13 -22.14 -9.12 0.93
CA THR A 13 -21.70 -9.85 -0.28
C THR A 13 -20.33 -10.48 -0.07
N LYS A 14 -20.05 -11.61 -0.74
CA LYS A 14 -18.73 -12.28 -0.70
C LYS A 14 -17.59 -11.35 -1.17
N ASP A 15 -17.91 -10.35 -1.98
CA ASP A 15 -16.96 -9.39 -2.53
C ASP A 15 -16.48 -8.35 -1.50
N GLU A 16 -17.28 -8.07 -0.46
CA GLU A 16 -16.94 -7.10 0.59
C GLU A 16 -15.92 -7.64 1.61
N ALA A 17 -15.90 -8.95 1.84
CA ALA A 17 -14.99 -9.59 2.80
C ALA A 17 -13.51 -9.36 2.43
N PHE A 18 -13.19 -9.23 1.13
CA PHE A 18 -11.83 -8.99 0.65
C PHE A 18 -11.36 -7.54 0.88
N LEU A 19 -12.29 -6.59 0.99
CA LEU A 19 -12.02 -5.18 1.27
C LEU A 19 -12.04 -4.86 2.78
N ALA A 20 -12.31 -5.86 3.62
CA ALA A 20 -12.23 -5.71 5.07
C ALA A 20 -10.81 -5.31 5.45
N TRP A 21 -10.71 -4.08 5.95
CA TRP A 21 -9.49 -3.46 6.48
C TRP A 21 -9.85 -2.88 7.84
N ASP A 22 -9.18 -3.36 8.88
CA ASP A 22 -9.43 -3.01 10.26
C ASP A 22 -8.21 -2.40 10.97
N ALA A 23 -8.34 -2.15 12.28
CA ALA A 23 -7.28 -1.55 13.08
C ALA A 23 -6.04 -2.46 13.24
N SER A 24 -6.18 -3.78 13.06
CA SER A 24 -5.06 -4.71 13.07
C SER A 24 -4.25 -4.61 11.77
N ASP A 25 -4.92 -4.44 10.62
CA ASP A 25 -4.25 -4.13 9.36
C ASP A 25 -3.47 -2.79 9.46
N ASP A 26 -4.07 -1.76 10.08
CA ASP A 26 -3.42 -0.46 10.33
C ASP A 26 -2.13 -0.63 11.14
N ALA A 27 -2.22 -1.32 12.29
CA ALA A 27 -1.10 -1.52 13.20
C ALA A 27 0.01 -2.38 12.57
N TYR A 28 -0.36 -3.41 11.82
CA TYR A 28 0.59 -4.26 11.13
C TYR A 28 1.37 -3.50 10.07
N LEU A 29 0.68 -2.73 9.20
CA LEU A 29 1.36 -1.92 8.19
C LEU A 29 2.27 -0.87 8.83
N ALA A 30 1.80 -0.17 9.87
CA ALA A 30 2.59 0.81 10.59
C ALA A 30 3.84 0.20 11.24
N GLY A 31 3.71 -0.99 11.84
CA GLY A 31 4.83 -1.74 12.43
C GLY A 31 5.93 -2.04 11.40
N LEU A 32 5.54 -2.54 10.21
CA LEU A 32 6.51 -2.81 9.14
C LEU A 32 7.28 -1.56 8.71
N ILE A 33 6.65 -0.39 8.70
CA ILE A 33 7.31 0.89 8.36
C ILE A 33 8.34 1.27 9.43
N VAL A 34 7.99 1.10 10.71
CA VAL A 34 8.86 1.42 11.84
C VAL A 34 10.07 0.50 11.89
N ASP A 35 9.89 -0.79 11.59
CA ASP A 35 10.92 -1.83 11.70
C ASP A 35 11.99 -1.75 10.59
N ARG A 36 11.75 -0.99 9.51
CA ARG A 36 12.75 -0.81 8.44
C ARG A 36 14.03 -0.13 8.95
N PRO A 37 15.21 -0.45 8.39
CA PRO A 37 16.47 0.20 8.75
C PRO A 37 16.38 1.72 8.74
N ARG A 38 16.87 2.41 9.78
CA ARG A 38 16.79 3.88 9.92
C ARG A 38 17.56 4.66 8.86
N ALA A 39 18.49 4.02 8.17
CA ALA A 39 19.19 4.59 7.02
C ALA A 39 18.28 4.80 5.79
N GLU A 40 17.12 4.13 5.74
CA GLU A 40 16.14 4.29 4.67
C GLU A 40 15.18 5.45 4.94
N SER A 41 14.85 6.19 3.87
CA SER A 41 13.81 7.20 3.90
C SER A 41 12.47 6.60 4.32
N ALA A 42 11.63 7.39 4.99
CA ALA A 42 10.32 6.92 5.45
C ALA A 42 9.38 6.54 4.28
N VAL A 43 9.57 7.19 3.13
CA VAL A 43 8.82 6.88 1.90
C VAL A 43 9.22 5.51 1.34
N ARG A 44 10.52 5.20 1.29
CA ARG A 44 11.03 3.87 0.88
C ARG A 44 10.52 2.78 1.83
N ALA A 45 10.56 3.02 3.13
CA ALA A 45 10.04 2.09 4.12
C ALA A 45 8.53 1.82 3.94
N ALA A 46 7.74 2.87 3.68
CA ALA A 46 6.31 2.76 3.38
C ALA A 46 6.02 1.99 2.09
N LEU A 47 6.76 2.28 1.02
CA LEU A 47 6.61 1.58 -0.25
C LEU A 47 6.86 0.08 -0.10
N TRP A 48 7.96 -0.29 0.57
CA TRP A 48 8.28 -1.68 0.86
C TRP A 48 7.17 -2.36 1.66
N ALA A 49 6.74 -1.75 2.77
CA ALA A 49 5.70 -2.30 3.63
C ALA A 49 4.39 -2.57 2.88
N MET A 50 3.99 -1.65 1.99
CA MET A 50 2.80 -1.84 1.13
C MET A 50 2.97 -2.97 0.11
N THR A 51 4.15 -3.13 -0.50
CA THR A 51 4.42 -4.24 -1.43
C THR A 51 4.46 -5.61 -0.76
N THR A 52 4.83 -5.66 0.52
CA THR A 52 4.89 -6.91 1.31
C THR A 52 3.53 -7.32 1.88
N THR A 53 2.55 -6.39 1.95
CA THR A 53 1.26 -6.64 2.62
C THR A 53 0.06 -6.38 1.73
N ALA A 54 -0.45 -5.15 1.76
CA ALA A 54 -1.69 -4.71 1.09
C ALA A 54 -1.66 -4.97 -0.42
N PHE A 55 -0.47 -5.05 -1.01
CA PHE A 55 -0.28 -5.25 -2.44
C PHE A 55 0.69 -6.38 -2.80
N ALA A 56 0.76 -7.42 -1.96
CA ALA A 56 1.49 -8.64 -2.30
C ALA A 56 1.04 -9.17 -3.68
N SER A 57 1.98 -9.72 -4.45
CA SER A 57 1.76 -10.11 -5.85
C SER A 57 1.11 -11.50 -6.00
N GLU A 58 0.79 -12.15 -4.88
CA GLU A 58 0.29 -13.53 -4.87
C GLU A 58 -1.15 -13.63 -5.37
N PRO A 59 -1.51 -14.72 -6.09
CA PRO A 59 -2.90 -15.01 -6.43
C PRO A 59 -3.78 -15.04 -5.16
N GLY A 60 -4.90 -14.32 -5.17
CA GLY A 60 -5.77 -14.18 -4.00
C GLY A 60 -5.37 -13.06 -3.03
N SER A 61 -4.29 -12.32 -3.30
CA SER A 61 -3.96 -11.12 -2.55
C SER A 61 -5.02 -10.03 -2.71
N ARG A 62 -5.15 -9.17 -1.69
CA ARG A 62 -6.09 -8.05 -1.66
C ARG A 62 -5.96 -7.15 -2.90
N ALA A 63 -4.74 -6.91 -3.39
CA ALA A 63 -4.51 -6.08 -4.58
C ALA A 63 -4.92 -6.74 -5.91
N THR A 64 -4.70 -8.05 -6.05
CA THR A 64 -5.13 -8.79 -7.24
C THR A 64 -6.66 -8.79 -7.34
N VAL A 65 -7.33 -9.05 -6.21
CA VAL A 65 -8.79 -9.03 -6.11
C VAL A 65 -9.35 -7.63 -6.38
N VAL A 66 -8.80 -6.57 -5.76
CA VAL A 66 -9.25 -5.19 -6.02
C VAL A 66 -9.14 -4.83 -7.49
N ARG A 67 -8.04 -5.20 -8.16
CA ARG A 67 -7.83 -4.90 -9.59
C ARG A 67 -8.83 -5.64 -10.47
N GLU A 68 -9.05 -6.93 -10.21
CA GLU A 68 -10.00 -7.76 -10.94
C GLU A 68 -11.43 -7.25 -10.76
N VAL A 69 -11.83 -6.93 -9.52
CA VAL A 69 -13.17 -6.42 -9.23
C VAL A 69 -13.38 -5.02 -9.84
N MET A 70 -12.38 -4.13 -9.77
CA MET A 70 -12.45 -2.81 -10.42
C MET A 70 -12.61 -2.90 -11.95
N ALA A 71 -12.04 -3.91 -12.60
CA ALA A 71 -12.17 -4.12 -14.03
C ALA A 71 -13.60 -4.56 -14.44
N HIS A 72 -14.33 -5.24 -13.55
CA HIS A 72 -15.62 -5.86 -13.87
C HIS A 72 -16.84 -5.22 -13.18
N SER A 73 -16.64 -4.30 -12.22
CA SER A 73 -17.75 -3.73 -11.43
C SER A 73 -17.56 -2.23 -11.11
N PRO A 74 -18.25 -1.31 -11.82
CA PRO A 74 -18.14 0.14 -11.60
C PRO A 74 -18.53 0.59 -10.18
N GLY A 75 -19.46 -0.11 -9.53
CA GLY A 75 -19.88 0.17 -8.16
C GLY A 75 -18.78 -0.01 -7.11
N VAL A 76 -17.73 -0.77 -7.43
CA VAL A 76 -16.62 -1.07 -6.52
C VAL A 76 -15.56 0.03 -6.52
N ALA A 77 -15.56 0.95 -7.49
CA ALA A 77 -14.63 2.08 -7.50
C ALA A 77 -14.74 2.97 -6.24
N ALA A 78 -15.95 3.15 -5.70
CA ALA A 78 -16.17 3.90 -4.47
C ALA A 78 -15.57 3.18 -3.23
N GLN A 79 -15.68 1.85 -3.19
CA GLN A 79 -15.13 1.03 -2.12
C GLN A 79 -13.60 0.93 -2.22
N ALA A 80 -13.04 0.79 -3.42
CA ALA A 80 -11.61 0.86 -3.67
C ALA A 80 -11.03 2.21 -3.20
N THR A 81 -11.72 3.32 -3.47
CA THR A 81 -11.34 4.65 -2.97
C THR A 81 -11.35 4.71 -1.43
N GLN A 82 -12.33 4.09 -0.77
CA GLN A 82 -12.35 4.00 0.69
C GLN A 82 -11.17 3.18 1.24
N LEU A 83 -10.84 2.05 0.61
CA LEU A 83 -9.70 1.22 0.98
C LEU A 83 -8.39 2.00 0.82
N THR A 84 -8.18 2.68 -0.32
CA THR A 84 -6.99 3.53 -0.53
C THR A 84 -6.86 4.58 0.57
N ARG A 85 -7.96 5.23 1.00
CA ARG A 85 -7.93 6.19 2.12
C ARG A 85 -7.57 5.56 3.45
N LYS A 86 -7.97 4.31 3.72
CA LYS A 86 -7.55 3.58 4.93
C LYS A 86 -6.05 3.29 4.89
N VAL A 87 -5.56 2.74 3.78
CA VAL A 87 -4.13 2.46 3.56
C VAL A 87 -3.30 3.74 3.71
N VAL A 88 -3.70 4.85 3.10
CA VAL A 88 -3.00 6.14 3.25
C VAL A 88 -2.89 6.54 4.72
N ARG A 89 -3.96 6.43 5.50
CA ARG A 89 -3.93 6.76 6.93
C ARG A 89 -3.03 5.84 7.75
N ALA A 90 -3.01 4.54 7.44
CA ALA A 90 -2.08 3.60 8.07
C ALA A 90 -0.62 3.95 7.73
N VAL A 91 -0.35 4.32 6.48
CA VAL A 91 0.97 4.78 6.05
C VAL A 91 1.36 6.09 6.76
N GLU A 92 0.44 7.06 6.86
CA GLU A 92 0.66 8.29 7.62
C GLU A 92 1.02 7.99 9.07
N ALA A 93 0.29 7.09 9.74
CA ALA A 93 0.58 6.66 11.11
C ALA A 93 1.98 6.01 11.24
N GLY A 94 2.34 5.12 10.32
CA GLY A 94 3.65 4.47 10.30
C GLY A 94 4.80 5.46 10.05
N ILE A 95 4.64 6.38 9.11
CA ILE A 95 5.63 7.44 8.81
C ILE A 95 5.77 8.39 10.00
N ALA A 96 4.65 8.82 10.60
CA ALA A 96 4.63 9.67 11.79
C ALA A 96 5.40 9.03 12.95
N ALA A 97 5.09 7.76 13.26
CA ALA A 97 5.75 6.99 14.30
C ALA A 97 7.25 6.81 14.00
N ARG A 98 7.60 6.50 12.76
CA ARG A 98 9.00 6.34 12.33
C ARG A 98 9.79 7.63 12.52
N LEU A 99 9.24 8.78 12.11
CA LEU A 99 9.95 10.05 12.16
C LEU A 99 9.85 10.77 13.51
N GLY A 100 8.97 10.33 14.42
CA GLY A 100 8.67 11.05 15.66
C GLY A 100 7.96 12.38 15.40
N LEU A 101 7.16 12.46 14.34
CA LEU A 101 6.45 13.68 13.92
C LEU A 101 4.93 13.54 14.11
N PRO A 102 4.20 14.66 14.25
CA PRO A 102 2.74 14.66 14.19
C PRO A 102 2.22 14.12 12.85
N ALA A 103 1.14 13.33 12.89
CA ALA A 103 0.55 12.72 11.69
C ALA A 103 0.01 13.74 10.68
N ASP A 104 -0.39 14.93 11.16
CA ASP A 104 -0.86 16.04 10.32
C ASP A 104 0.27 16.89 9.74
N SER A 105 1.53 16.62 10.10
CA SER A 105 2.68 17.34 9.56
C SER A 105 2.79 17.18 8.04
N HIS A 106 3.19 18.25 7.36
CA HIS A 106 3.33 18.24 5.90
C HIS A 106 4.28 17.15 5.40
N VAL A 107 5.36 16.88 6.13
CA VAL A 107 6.33 15.81 5.80
C VAL A 107 5.66 14.44 5.81
N VAL A 108 4.86 14.13 6.82
CA VAL A 108 4.14 12.85 6.92
C VAL A 108 3.14 12.70 5.78
N ARG A 109 2.26 13.71 5.59
CA ARG A 109 1.19 13.67 4.58
C ARG A 109 1.73 13.59 3.17
N LEU A 110 2.74 14.40 2.84
CA LEU A 110 3.41 14.35 1.53
C LEU A 110 4.13 13.02 1.33
N GLY A 111 4.82 12.52 2.36
CA GLY A 111 5.51 11.23 2.29
C GLY A 111 4.56 10.07 2.01
N ALA A 112 3.41 10.03 2.70
CA ALA A 112 2.40 9.00 2.51
C ALA A 112 1.80 9.03 1.09
N VAL A 113 1.39 10.21 0.61
CA VAL A 113 0.86 10.36 -0.75
C VAL A 113 1.92 9.98 -1.79
N THR A 114 3.18 10.36 -1.58
CA THR A 114 4.30 10.00 -2.46
C THR A 114 4.50 8.50 -2.51
N ALA A 115 4.49 7.80 -1.38
CA ALA A 115 4.65 6.35 -1.32
C ALA A 115 3.53 5.61 -2.07
N VAL A 116 2.28 6.06 -1.92
CA VAL A 116 1.13 5.47 -2.61
C VAL A 116 1.16 5.74 -4.11
N ALA A 117 1.56 6.95 -4.51
CA ALA A 117 1.75 7.29 -5.92
C ALA A 117 2.86 6.44 -6.56
N ALA A 118 4.00 6.31 -5.87
CA ALA A 118 5.13 5.47 -6.27
C ALA A 118 4.67 4.02 -6.51
N LEU A 119 3.98 3.42 -5.54
CA LEU A 119 3.41 2.09 -5.68
C LEU A 119 2.49 1.97 -6.90
N THR A 120 1.61 2.96 -7.11
CA THR A 120 0.67 2.96 -8.22
C THR A 120 1.39 2.98 -9.57
N VAL A 121 2.43 3.79 -9.70
CA VAL A 121 3.27 3.86 -10.92
C VAL A 121 3.97 2.53 -11.15
N THR A 122 4.59 1.95 -10.12
CA THR A 122 5.32 0.68 -10.24
C THR A 122 4.40 -0.54 -10.47
N MET A 123 3.16 -0.51 -9.99
CA MET A 123 2.21 -1.63 -10.11
C MET A 123 1.30 -1.54 -11.34
N ARG A 124 1.29 -0.40 -12.05
CA ARG A 124 0.54 -0.22 -13.31
C ARG A 124 1.15 -1.01 -14.47
N THR A 125 2.43 -1.33 -14.39
CA THR A 125 3.12 -2.23 -15.34
C THR A 125 2.80 -3.69 -15.00
N ALA A 126 1.52 -4.06 -15.07
CA ALA A 126 1.01 -5.35 -14.61
C ALA A 126 1.56 -6.58 -15.37
N GLU A 127 2.14 -6.37 -16.55
CA GLU A 127 2.62 -7.43 -17.45
C GLU A 127 4.11 -7.75 -17.31
N VAL A 128 4.83 -7.05 -16.43
CA VAL A 128 6.26 -7.33 -16.21
C VAL A 128 6.45 -8.33 -15.07
N GLY A 129 7.29 -9.34 -15.33
CA GLY A 129 7.63 -10.40 -14.39
C GLY A 129 8.24 -9.87 -13.08
N ALA A 130 8.34 -10.74 -12.07
CA ALA A 130 8.75 -10.36 -10.71
C ALA A 130 10.09 -9.59 -10.67
N ALA A 131 11.08 -10.01 -11.46
CA ALA A 131 12.40 -9.36 -11.53
C ALA A 131 12.32 -7.91 -12.03
N GLU A 132 11.46 -7.66 -13.02
CA GLU A 132 11.30 -6.33 -13.60
C GLU A 132 10.48 -5.41 -12.69
N ARG A 133 9.52 -5.96 -11.94
CA ARG A 133 8.82 -5.22 -10.87
C ARG A 133 9.79 -4.78 -9.77
N GLU A 134 10.69 -5.65 -9.34
CA GLU A 134 11.72 -5.33 -8.35
C GLU A 134 12.68 -4.25 -8.88
N ARG A 135 13.10 -4.36 -10.15
CA ARG A 135 13.90 -3.32 -10.82
C ARG A 135 13.21 -1.96 -10.81
N LEU A 136 11.93 -1.91 -11.16
CA LEU A 136 11.13 -0.67 -11.19
C LEU A 136 10.89 -0.09 -9.78
N LEU A 137 10.73 -0.94 -8.76
CA LEU A 137 10.64 -0.49 -7.37
C LEU A 137 11.95 0.18 -6.92
N GLU A 138 13.09 -0.42 -7.23
CA GLU A 138 14.41 0.14 -6.89
C GLU A 138 14.70 1.43 -7.68
N GLU A 139 14.32 1.49 -8.97
CA GLU A 139 14.39 2.71 -9.77
C GLU A 139 13.54 3.84 -9.16
N THR A 140 12.31 3.52 -8.75
CA THR A 140 11.42 4.47 -8.07
C THR A 140 12.02 4.96 -6.76
N CYS A 141 12.60 4.07 -5.94
CA CYS A 141 13.28 4.46 -4.70
C CYS A 141 14.47 5.38 -4.97
N ARG A 142 15.30 5.08 -5.98
CA ARG A 142 16.44 5.94 -6.36
C ARG A 142 15.99 7.33 -6.78
N VAL A 143 14.91 7.45 -7.56
CA VAL A 143 14.32 8.75 -7.95
C VAL A 143 13.85 9.54 -6.73
N LEU A 144 13.22 8.86 -5.76
CA LEU A 144 12.71 9.50 -4.55
C LEU A 144 13.84 9.94 -3.60
N ASP A 145 14.89 9.14 -3.47
CA ASP A 145 16.02 9.43 -2.58
C ASP A 145 16.97 10.48 -3.18
N ALA A 146 17.25 10.43 -4.49
CA ALA A 146 18.14 11.39 -5.17
C ALA A 146 17.42 12.68 -5.63
N GLY A 147 16.08 12.63 -5.73
CA GLY A 147 15.26 13.69 -6.30
C GLY A 147 15.20 13.66 -7.83
N PHE A 148 14.10 14.18 -8.38
CA PHE A 148 13.80 14.14 -9.82
C PHE A 148 14.81 14.91 -10.70
N LEU A 149 15.57 15.85 -10.14
CA LEU A 149 16.58 16.62 -10.89
C LEU A 149 17.89 15.84 -11.09
N ALA A 150 18.13 14.80 -10.29
CA ALA A 150 19.37 14.04 -10.30
C ALA A 150 19.31 12.76 -11.14
N VAL A 151 18.10 12.32 -11.54
CA VAL A 151 17.92 11.06 -12.29
C VAL A 151 17.74 11.36 -13.77
N GLN A 152 18.72 10.95 -14.57
CA GLN A 152 18.56 10.84 -16.02
C GLN A 152 17.75 9.58 -16.34
N PRO A 153 16.84 9.61 -17.33
CA PRO A 153 16.18 8.39 -17.79
C PRO A 153 17.24 7.37 -18.20
N SER A 154 17.12 6.13 -17.74
CA SER A 154 17.95 5.05 -18.27
C SER A 154 17.72 5.00 -19.79
N GLU A 155 18.76 5.14 -20.60
CA GLU A 155 18.65 4.83 -22.03
C GLU A 155 18.16 3.39 -22.14
N GLY A 156 16.97 3.22 -22.71
CA GLY A 156 16.34 1.91 -22.86
C GLY A 156 17.15 0.98 -23.78
N PRO A 157 16.87 -0.33 -23.74
CA PRO A 157 17.43 -1.27 -24.72
C PRO A 157 17.01 -0.94 -26.16
#